data_AF-A0A3B0VLF4-F1
#
_entry.id   AF-A0A3B0VLF4-F1
#
_cell.length_a   1.000
_cell.length_b   1.000
_cell.length_c   1.000
_cell.angle_alpha   90.00
_cell.angle_beta   90.00
_cell.angle_gamma   90.00
#
_symmetry.space_group_name_H-M   'P 1'
#
loop_
_entity.id
_entity.type
_entity.pdbx_description
1 polymer ?
#
loop_
_entity_poly.entity_id
_entity_poly.type
_entity_poly.pdbx_seq_one_letter_code
_entity_poly.pdbx_strand_id
1 'polypeptide(L)'
;KNVPTAKLTDRQIMDAVFKGTSERVRPIAMTATAIIAGLLPILYGTGTGSQVMKRIAAPMVGGMITTTVLCLLVVPVIYGTYMQIRERLKK
;
A
#
# COMPACT_ATOMS: atom_id res chain seq x y z
N LYS A 1 0.03 19.37 24.35
CA LYS A 1 1.39 19.26 23.75
C LYS A 1 1.42 20.20 22.56
N ASN A 2 2.04 21.37 22.74
CA ASN A 2 2.01 22.52 21.84
C ASN A 2 2.40 22.13 20.41
N VAL A 3 1.52 22.43 19.45
CA VAL A 3 1.86 22.43 18.03
C VAL A 3 2.35 23.85 17.73
N PRO A 4 3.66 24.11 17.67
CA PRO A 4 4.17 25.43 17.32
C PRO A 4 3.75 25.77 15.88
N THR A 5 2.94 26.80 15.74
CA THR A 5 2.53 27.47 14.50
C THR A 5 3.69 28.26 13.87
N ALA A 6 4.87 27.64 13.75
CA ALA A 6 5.93 28.13 12.89
C ALA A 6 5.57 27.75 11.44
N LYS A 7 5.68 28.69 10.48
CA LYS A 7 5.46 28.42 9.05
C LYS A 7 6.30 27.21 8.64
N LEU A 8 5.66 26.06 8.47
CA LEU A 8 6.32 24.82 8.05
C LEU A 8 6.88 25.05 6.64
N THR A 9 8.20 25.02 6.51
CA THR A 9 8.88 25.10 5.21
C THR A 9 8.41 23.95 4.32
N ASP A 10 8.28 24.13 3.00
CA ASP A 10 7.83 23.08 2.07
C ASP A 10 8.58 21.75 2.24
N ARG A 11 9.87 21.82 2.59
CA ARG A 11 10.70 20.67 2.97
C ARG A 11 10.12 19.83 4.12
N GLN A 12 9.61 20.46 5.18
CA GLN A 12 9.05 19.76 6.34
C GLN A 12 7.72 19.09 6.02
N ILE A 13 6.92 19.70 5.14
CA ILE A 13 5.68 19.09 4.65
C ILE A 13 6.03 17.86 3.83
N MET A 14 6.94 17.98 2.87
CA MET A 14 7.37 16.88 2.01
C MET A 14 7.96 15.71 2.80
N ASP A 15 8.76 16.00 3.85
CA ASP A 15 9.28 14.98 4.77
C ASP A 15 8.16 14.27 5.55
N ALA A 16 7.16 15.02 6.02
CA ALA A 16 6.02 14.44 6.72
C ALA A 16 5.17 13.55 5.79
N VAL A 17 4.98 13.96 4.53
CA VAL A 17 4.31 13.14 3.50
C VAL A 17 5.10 11.87 3.23
N PHE A 18 6.41 11.98 3.01
CA PHE A 18 7.26 10.84 2.71
C PHE A 18 7.30 9.84 3.86
N LYS A 19 7.41 10.35 5.09
CA LYS A 19 7.38 9.54 6.31
C LYS A 19 6.03 8.84 6.50
N GLY A 20 4.92 9.57 6.34
CA GLY A 20 3.57 8.99 6.44
C GLY A 20 3.24 7.99 5.31
N THR A 21 3.81 8.18 4.12
CA THR A 21 3.65 7.25 3.00
C THR A 21 4.45 5.97 3.26
N SER A 22 5.72 6.08 3.65
CA SER A 22 6.59 4.94 3.95
C SER A 22 6.07 4.06 5.09
N GLU A 23 5.44 4.67 6.10
CA GLU A 23 4.79 3.95 7.21
C GLU A 23 3.63 3.04 6.75
N ARG A 24 2.97 3.35 5.62
CA ARG A 24 1.90 2.50 5.06
C ARG A 24 2.42 1.48 4.05
N VAL A 25 3.48 1.82 3.31
CA VAL A 25 4.11 0.91 2.33
C VAL A 25 4.64 -0.36 3.01
N ARG A 26 5.26 -0.23 4.20
CA ARG A 26 5.78 -1.38 4.96
C ARG A 26 4.71 -2.43 5.28
N PRO A 27 3.57 -2.07 5.92
CA PRO A 27 2.47 -3.01 6.15
C PRO A 27 1.90 -3.65 4.88
N ILE A 28 1.72 -2.87 3.79
CA ILE A 28 1.19 -3.40 2.52
C ILE A 28 2.16 -4.42 1.91
N ALA A 29 3.45 -4.11 1.92
CA ALA A 29 4.48 -5.02 1.42
C ALA A 29 4.59 -6.28 2.31
N MET A 30 4.47 -6.14 3.63
CA MET A 30 4.49 -7.26 4.57
C MET A 30 3.38 -8.27 4.29
N THR A 31 2.13 -7.79 4.13
CA THR A 31 0.99 -8.69 3.87
C THR A 31 1.07 -9.34 2.49
N ALA A 32 1.47 -8.59 1.47
CA ALA A 32 1.70 -9.13 0.13
C ALA A 32 2.75 -10.24 0.14
N THR A 33 3.90 -10.00 0.81
CA THR A 33 4.99 -10.98 0.89
C THR A 33 4.55 -12.21 1.67
N ALA A 34 3.84 -12.05 2.80
CA ALA A 34 3.34 -13.17 3.59
C ALA A 34 2.35 -14.04 2.81
N ILE A 35 1.42 -13.43 2.07
CA ILE A 35 0.43 -14.18 1.26
C ILE A 35 1.13 -14.91 0.11
N ILE A 36 2.02 -14.23 -0.61
CA ILE A 36 2.77 -14.86 -1.71
C ILE A 36 3.61 -16.03 -1.18
N ALA A 37 4.32 -15.85 -0.07
CA ALA A 37 5.14 -16.89 0.54
C ALA A 37 4.30 -18.09 1.03
N GLY A 38 3.13 -17.84 1.63
CA GLY A 38 2.23 -18.90 2.11
C GLY A 38 1.51 -19.66 1.00
N LEU A 39 1.19 -18.99 -0.12
CA LEU A 39 0.50 -19.61 -1.26
C LEU A 39 1.46 -20.24 -2.28
N LEU A 40 2.74 -19.86 -2.29
CA LEU A 40 3.77 -20.43 -3.15
C LEU A 40 3.82 -21.96 -3.12
N PRO A 41 3.94 -22.62 -1.94
CA PRO A 41 4.02 -24.08 -1.89
C PRO A 41 2.72 -24.76 -2.38
N ILE A 42 1.57 -24.11 -2.17
CA ILE A 42 0.27 -24.61 -2.64
C ILE A 42 0.21 -24.60 -4.17
N LEU A 43 0.82 -23.60 -4.81
CA LEU A 43 0.91 -23.51 -6.27
C LEU A 43 1.89 -24.52 -6.90
N TYR A 44 2.92 -24.94 -6.17
CA TYR A 44 3.87 -25.96 -6.65
C TYR A 44 3.48 -27.39 -6.27
N GLY A 45 2.66 -27.59 -5.24
CA GLY A 45 2.23 -28.92 -4.81
C GLY A 45 1.53 -29.69 -5.92
N THR A 46 2.01 -30.89 -6.23
CA THR A 46 1.40 -31.84 -7.18
C THR A 46 0.90 -33.06 -6.39
N GLY A 47 -0.33 -32.99 -5.91
CA GLY A 47 -1.01 -34.06 -5.17
C GLY A 47 -2.51 -34.07 -5.44
N THR A 48 -3.22 -35.09 -4.98
CA THR A 48 -4.68 -35.19 -5.10
C THR A 48 -5.36 -33.98 -4.45
N GLY A 49 -6.24 -33.28 -5.17
CA GLY A 49 -6.87 -32.02 -4.69
C GLY A 49 -6.08 -30.73 -4.97
N SER A 50 -4.84 -30.83 -5.46
CA SER A 50 -4.02 -29.67 -5.86
C SER A 50 -4.69 -28.77 -6.91
N GLN A 51 -5.40 -29.37 -7.87
CA GLN A 51 -6.08 -28.58 -8.90
C GLN A 51 -7.14 -27.63 -8.31
N VAL A 52 -7.82 -28.03 -7.24
CA VAL A 52 -8.83 -27.20 -6.58
C VAL A 52 -8.14 -26.07 -5.80
N MET A 53 -7.12 -26.42 -5.01
CA MET A 53 -6.36 -25.42 -4.23
C MET A 53 -5.67 -24.38 -5.13
N LYS A 54 -5.12 -24.78 -6.28
CA LYS A 54 -4.53 -23.85 -7.25
C LYS A 54 -5.56 -22.86 -7.82
N ARG A 55 -6.79 -23.30 -8.09
CA ARG A 55 -7.86 -22.42 -8.59
C ARG A 55 -8.30 -21.37 -7.56
N ILE A 56 -8.10 -21.64 -6.27
CA ILE A 56 -8.38 -20.69 -5.18
C ILE A 56 -7.17 -19.77 -4.96
N ALA A 57 -5.96 -20.34 -4.91
CA ALA A 57 -4.74 -19.60 -4.59
C ALA A 57 -4.29 -18.65 -5.73
N ALA A 58 -4.42 -19.07 -7.00
CA ALA A 58 -3.99 -18.26 -8.15
C ALA A 58 -4.65 -16.87 -8.21
N PRO A 59 -5.99 -16.72 -8.12
CA PRO A 59 -6.61 -15.40 -8.11
C PRO A 59 -6.28 -14.59 -6.85
N MET A 60 -6.04 -15.22 -5.70
CA MET A 60 -5.62 -14.51 -4.48
C MET A 60 -4.24 -13.85 -4.66
N VAL A 61 -3.28 -14.58 -5.24
CA VAL A 61 -1.93 -14.04 -5.53
C VAL A 61 -2.02 -12.89 -6.54
N GLY A 62 -2.75 -13.08 -7.64
CA GLY A 62 -2.94 -12.03 -8.65
C GLY A 62 -3.66 -10.79 -8.11
N GLY A 63 -4.69 -11.01 -7.28
CA GLY A 63 -5.45 -9.94 -6.62
C GLY A 63 -4.60 -9.15 -5.63
N MET A 64 -3.74 -9.82 -4.86
CA MET A 64 -2.82 -9.15 -3.93
C MET A 64 -1.81 -8.27 -4.66
N ILE A 65 -1.21 -8.75 -5.75
CA ILE A 65 -0.26 -7.95 -6.56
C ILE A 65 -0.97 -6.70 -7.11
N THR A 66 -2.15 -6.90 -7.71
CA THR A 66 -2.94 -5.80 -8.29
C THR A 66 -3.34 -4.79 -7.22
N THR A 67 -3.79 -5.26 -6.06
CA THR A 67 -4.19 -4.42 -4.92
C THR A 67 -3.01 -3.65 -4.35
N THR A 68 -1.84 -4.29 -4.20
CA THR A 68 -0.62 -3.62 -3.73
C THR A 68 -0.20 -2.51 -4.68
N VAL A 69 -0.14 -2.78 -5.98
CA VAL A 69 0.19 -1.76 -7.00
C VAL A 69 -0.83 -0.63 -6.97
N LEU A 70 -2.13 -0.97 -6.94
CA LEU A 70 -3.20 0.01 -6.84
C LEU A 70 -3.05 0.85 -5.57
N CYS A 71 -2.78 0.26 -4.42
CA CYS A 71 -2.63 0.99 -3.15
C CYS A 71 -1.40 1.91 -3.17
N LEU A 72 -0.28 1.46 -3.73
CA LEU A 72 0.93 2.28 -3.89
C LEU A 72 0.74 3.46 -4.83
N LEU A 73 -0.14 3.35 -5.83
CA LEU A 73 -0.49 4.46 -6.71
C LEU A 73 -1.61 5.35 -6.13
N VAL A 74 -2.64 4.75 -5.53
CA VAL A 74 -3.81 5.46 -5.02
C VAL A 74 -3.47 6.28 -3.79
N VAL A 75 -2.65 5.77 -2.86
CA VAL A 75 -2.25 6.52 -1.65
C VAL A 75 -1.59 7.87 -1.98
N PRO A 76 -0.54 7.96 -2.83
CA PRO A 76 0.06 9.25 -3.17
C PRO A 76 -0.87 10.13 -4.00
N VAL A 77 -1.70 9.56 -4.88
CA VAL A 77 -2.68 10.32 -5.68
C VAL A 77 -3.74 10.97 -4.78
N ILE A 78 -4.31 10.22 -3.84
CA ILE A 78 -5.28 10.75 -2.86
C ILE A 78 -4.60 11.81 -1.99
N TYR A 79 -3.38 11.55 -1.52
CA TYR A 79 -2.67 12.51 -0.68
C TYR A 79 -2.36 13.82 -1.43
N GLY A 80 -1.86 13.74 -2.66
CA GLY A 80 -1.61 14.90 -3.52
C GLY A 80 -2.90 15.68 -3.81
N THR A 81 -3.98 14.97 -4.14
CA THR A 81 -5.29 15.58 -4.40
C THR A 81 -5.84 16.27 -3.14
N TYR A 82 -5.74 15.61 -1.98
CA TYR A 82 -6.17 16.19 -0.70
C TYR A 82 -5.36 17.45 -0.34
N MET A 83 -4.05 17.45 -0.60
CA MET A 83 -3.19 18.61 -0.38
C MET A 83 -3.58 19.77 -1.32
N GLN A 84 -3.80 19.51 -2.62
CA GLN A 84 -4.26 20.52 -3.57
C GLN A 84 -5.63 21.10 -3.20
N ILE A 85 -6.56 20.26 -2.74
CA ILE A 85 -7.89 20.71 -2.28
C ILE A 85 -7.76 21.59 -1.02
N ARG A 86 -6.90 21.22 -0.07
CA ARG A 86 -6.62 22.04 1.13
C ARG A 86 -6.03 23.40 0.77
N GLU A 87 -5.17 23.48 -0.24
CA GLU A 87 -4.64 24.76 -0.70
C GLU A 87 -5.70 25.63 -1.38
N ARG A 88 -6.60 25.03 -2.17
CA ARG A 88 -7.72 25.76 -2.77
C ARG A 88 -8.75 26.26 -1.76
N LEU A 89 -8.97 25.55 -0.65
CA LEU A 89 -9.88 25.96 0.43
C LEU A 89 -9.29 27.02 1.38
N LYS A 90 -7.98 27.27 1.32
CA LYS A 90 -7.31 28.34 2.09
C LYS A 90 -7.22 29.68 1.34
N LYS A 91 -7.59 29.70 0.06
CA LYS A 91 -7.86 30.92 -0.70
C LYS A 91 -9.32 31.32 -0.54
#